data_AF-A0A084WRK7-F1
#
_entry.id   AF-A0A084WRK7-F1
#
_cell.length_a   1.000
_cell.length_b   1.000
_cell.length_c   1.000
_cell.angle_alpha   90.00
_cell.angle_beta   90.00
_cell.angle_gamma   90.00
#
_symmetry.space_group_name_H-M   'P 1'
#
loop_
_entity.id
_entity.type
_entity.pdbx_description
1 polymer ?
#
loop_
_entity_poly.entity_id
_entity_poly.type
_entity_poly.pdbx_seq_one_letter_code
_entity_poly.pdbx_strand_id
1 'polypeptide(L)'
;MTTYFNYPSKELQEELARIAKQIVAPGKGILAADESTATCGKRFADIGVENNEDNRRQYRQLLFTADQRLQEHVSGVILFHETLYQKGDDGTPLVKLLANKGILAGIKVDKGVVDLMGSEGECTTQGKFVSAR
;
A
#
# COMPACT_ATOMS: atom_id res chain seq x y z
N MET A 1 -39.26 -4.79 13.65
CA MET A 1 -38.06 -4.67 12.80
C MET A 1 -36.86 -5.03 13.65
N THR A 2 -36.15 -6.12 13.35
CA THR A 2 -35.13 -6.75 14.21
C THR A 2 -33.68 -6.51 13.75
N THR A 3 -33.44 -5.58 12.84
CA THR A 3 -32.08 -5.28 12.35
C THR A 3 -31.56 -3.98 12.97
N TYR A 4 -30.75 -4.11 14.01
CA TYR A 4 -29.91 -3.02 14.52
C TYR A 4 -28.61 -3.01 13.69
N PHE A 5 -28.44 -1.98 12.88
CA PHE A 5 -27.19 -1.75 12.16
C PHE A 5 -26.29 -0.86 13.01
N ASN A 6 -25.12 -1.37 13.37
CA ASN A 6 -24.07 -0.58 13.99
C ASN A 6 -23.24 0.08 12.91
N TYR A 7 -23.52 1.35 12.63
CA TYR A 7 -22.68 2.17 11.77
C TYR A 7 -21.52 2.77 12.57
N PRO A 8 -20.38 3.04 11.92
CA PRO A 8 -19.33 3.90 12.49
C PRO A 8 -19.89 5.28 12.89
N SER A 9 -19.20 6.01 13.76
CA SER A 9 -19.60 7.37 14.11
C SER A 9 -19.65 8.28 12.88
N LYS A 10 -20.41 9.39 12.95
CA LYS A 10 -20.53 10.32 11.81
C LYS A 10 -19.16 10.88 11.42
N GLU A 11 -18.33 11.19 12.41
CA GLU A 11 -16.99 11.73 12.22
C GLU A 11 -16.10 10.74 11.44
N LEU A 12 -16.16 9.44 11.79
CA LEU A 12 -15.41 8.40 11.08
C LEU A 12 -15.94 8.20 9.65
N GLN A 13 -17.26 8.27 9.44
CA GLN A 13 -17.83 8.20 8.09
C GLN A 13 -17.38 9.38 7.22
N GLU A 14 -17.38 10.60 7.77
CA GLU A 14 -16.92 11.81 7.07
C GLU A 14 -15.42 11.75 6.77
N GLU A 15 -14.61 11.27 7.70
CA GLU A 15 -13.17 11.06 7.50
C GLU A 15 -12.89 10.06 6.36
N LEU A 16 -13.53 8.88 6.40
CA LEU A 16 -13.38 7.85 5.36
C LEU A 16 -13.83 8.37 4.00
N ALA A 17 -14.98 9.06 3.93
CA ALA A 17 -15.48 9.64 2.70
C ALA A 17 -14.56 10.73 2.14
N ARG A 18 -13.97 11.55 3.01
CA ARG A 18 -12.99 12.58 2.63
C ARG A 18 -11.72 11.96 2.04
N ILE A 19 -11.16 10.95 2.71
CA ILE A 19 -9.95 10.24 2.24
C ILE A 19 -10.24 9.55 0.89
N ALA A 20 -11.37 8.85 0.76
CA ALA A 20 -11.75 8.19 -0.48
C ALA A 20 -11.84 9.18 -1.65
N LYS A 21 -12.47 10.35 -1.44
CA LYS A 21 -12.56 11.42 -2.45
C LYS A 21 -11.20 11.99 -2.84
N GLN A 22 -10.25 12.11 -1.90
CA GLN A 22 -8.88 12.54 -2.19
C GLN A 22 -8.14 11.52 -3.06
N ILE A 23 -8.32 10.22 -2.81
CA ILE A 23 -7.73 9.15 -3.62
C ILE A 23 -8.25 9.19 -5.06
N VAL A 24 -9.54 9.45 -5.28
CA VAL A 24 -10.15 9.45 -6.64
C VAL A 24 -10.31 10.84 -7.26
N ALA A 25 -9.46 11.80 -6.86
CA ALA A 25 -9.48 13.14 -7.43
C ALA A 25 -9.33 13.08 -8.98
N PRO A 26 -10.09 13.89 -9.75
CA PRO A 26 -10.02 13.88 -11.21
C PRO A 26 -8.58 14.06 -11.73
N GLY A 27 -8.17 13.20 -12.67
CA GLY A 27 -6.83 13.22 -13.24
C GLY A 27 -5.74 12.57 -12.38
N LYS A 28 -6.08 12.03 -11.21
CA LYS A 28 -5.16 11.30 -10.33
C LYS A 28 -5.50 9.81 -10.22
N GLY A 29 -4.48 9.00 -9.94
CA GLY A 29 -4.58 7.57 -9.70
C GLY A 29 -3.72 7.08 -8.54
N ILE A 30 -3.61 5.75 -8.44
CA ILE A 30 -2.87 5.07 -7.38
C ILE A 30 -1.62 4.41 -7.98
N LEU A 31 -0.47 4.60 -7.33
CA LEU A 31 0.72 3.80 -7.58
C LEU A 31 0.74 2.61 -6.61
N ALA A 32 0.60 1.39 -7.14
CA ALA A 32 0.73 0.17 -6.35
C ALA A 32 2.21 -0.21 -6.20
N ALA A 33 2.83 0.16 -5.07
CA ALA A 33 4.22 -0.15 -4.72
C ALA A 33 4.28 -1.10 -3.50
N ASP A 34 3.30 -2.01 -3.40
CA ASP A 34 3.08 -2.93 -2.30
C ASP A 34 3.62 -4.34 -2.55
N GLU A 35 4.53 -4.48 -3.53
CA GLU A 35 5.14 -5.78 -3.80
C GLU A 35 5.83 -6.32 -2.54
N SER A 36 5.47 -7.55 -2.16
CA SER A 36 6.17 -8.28 -1.10
C SER A 36 7.63 -8.53 -1.49
N THR A 37 8.48 -8.84 -0.52
CA THR A 37 9.90 -9.17 -0.76
C THR A 37 10.09 -10.22 -1.85
N ALA A 38 9.24 -11.26 -1.87
CA ALA A 38 9.28 -12.31 -2.90
C ALA A 38 8.85 -11.80 -4.28
N THR A 39 7.82 -10.95 -4.34
CA THR A 39 7.31 -10.38 -5.60
C THR A 39 8.29 -9.38 -6.21
N CYS A 40 8.85 -8.50 -5.38
CA CYS A 40 9.90 -7.56 -5.77
C CYS A 40 11.14 -8.31 -6.27
N GLY A 41 11.51 -9.42 -5.61
CA GLY A 41 12.61 -10.27 -6.06
C GLY A 41 12.45 -10.82 -7.48
N LYS A 42 11.24 -11.21 -7.88
CA LYS A 42 10.97 -11.62 -9.27
C LYS A 42 11.21 -10.46 -10.26
N ARG A 43 10.76 -9.25 -9.91
CA ARG A 43 10.98 -8.04 -10.73
C ARG A 43 12.45 -7.68 -10.87
N PHE A 44 13.22 -7.83 -9.80
CA PHE A 44 14.66 -7.56 -9.81
C PHE A 44 15.45 -8.61 -10.58
N ALA A 45 15.04 -9.89 -10.50
CA ALA A 45 15.65 -10.96 -11.28
C ALA A 45 15.56 -10.70 -12.80
N ASP A 46 14.42 -10.17 -13.28
CA ASP A 46 14.21 -9.84 -14.69
C ASP A 46 15.21 -8.79 -15.23
N ILE A 47 15.80 -7.98 -14.34
CA ILE A 47 16.77 -6.92 -14.68
C ILE A 47 18.18 -7.18 -14.10
N GLY A 48 18.43 -8.37 -13.55
CA GLY A 48 19.74 -8.74 -13.01
C GLY A 48 20.13 -8.02 -11.71
N VAL A 49 19.17 -7.52 -10.93
CA VAL A 49 19.40 -6.85 -9.65
C VAL A 49 19.23 -7.83 -8.49
N GLU A 50 20.11 -7.76 -7.49
CA GLU A 50 20.00 -8.58 -6.28
C GLU A 50 18.82 -8.14 -5.40
N ASN A 51 18.05 -9.10 -4.86
CA ASN A 51 16.96 -8.83 -3.93
C ASN A 51 17.42 -8.65 -2.48
N ASN A 52 18.15 -7.57 -2.21
CA ASN A 52 18.51 -7.15 -0.86
C ASN A 52 17.66 -5.93 -0.40
N GLU A 53 17.67 -5.64 0.90
CA GLU A 53 16.84 -4.57 1.48
C GLU A 53 17.19 -3.18 0.92
N ASP A 54 18.48 -2.89 0.74
CA ASP A 54 18.91 -1.58 0.24
C ASP A 54 18.46 -1.34 -1.20
N ASN A 55 18.57 -2.34 -2.08
CA ASN A 55 18.07 -2.24 -3.46
C ASN A 55 16.54 -2.01 -3.49
N ARG A 56 15.78 -2.69 -2.61
CA ARG A 56 14.33 -2.46 -2.50
C ARG A 56 14.03 -1.04 -2.02
N ARG A 57 14.75 -0.56 -1.00
CA ARG A 57 14.65 0.80 -0.47
C ARG A 57 14.98 1.84 -1.55
N GLN A 58 16.10 1.68 -2.26
CA GLN A 58 16.52 2.57 -3.35
C GLN A 58 15.49 2.61 -4.47
N TYR A 59 14.94 1.45 -4.86
CA TYR A 59 13.87 1.39 -5.86
C TYR A 59 12.61 2.16 -5.41
N ARG A 60 12.19 2.03 -4.15
CA ARG A 60 11.06 2.79 -3.60
C ARG A 60 11.35 4.28 -3.50
N GLN A 61 12.56 4.64 -3.05
CA GLN A 61 13.00 6.03 -3.03
C GLN A 61 12.95 6.63 -4.43
N LEU A 62 13.48 5.95 -5.45
CA LEU A 62 13.44 6.38 -6.84
C LEU A 62 12.01 6.69 -7.31
N LEU A 63 11.03 5.85 -6.97
CA LEU A 63 9.63 6.10 -7.31
C LEU A 63 9.08 7.34 -6.60
N PHE A 64 9.44 7.55 -5.33
CA PHE A 64 8.86 8.62 -4.50
C PHE A 64 9.58 9.97 -4.65
N THR A 65 10.81 9.97 -5.16
CA THR A 65 11.60 11.17 -5.46
C THR A 65 11.46 11.62 -6.91
N ALA A 66 10.63 10.96 -7.71
CA ALA A 66 10.23 11.45 -9.03
C ALA A 66 9.77 12.91 -8.97
N ASP A 67 9.84 13.62 -10.09
CA ASP A 67 9.65 15.06 -10.16
C ASP A 67 8.23 15.51 -9.73
N GLN A 68 7.95 16.82 -9.85
CA GLN A 68 6.68 17.39 -9.42
C GLN A 68 5.47 16.81 -10.17
N ARG A 69 5.64 16.27 -11.38
CA ARG A 69 4.54 15.69 -12.16
C ARG A 69 3.95 14.45 -11.49
N LEU A 70 4.71 13.79 -10.60
CA LEU A 70 4.17 12.69 -9.79
C LEU A 70 2.92 13.13 -9.00
N GLN A 71 2.96 14.31 -8.36
CA GLN A 71 1.86 14.77 -7.50
C GLN A 71 0.64 15.23 -8.29
N GLU A 72 0.81 15.54 -9.58
CA GLU A 72 -0.27 15.93 -10.50
C GLU A 72 -1.12 14.72 -10.91
N HIS A 73 -0.51 13.54 -10.95
CA HIS A 73 -1.14 12.31 -11.46
C HIS A 73 -1.34 11.22 -10.42
N VAL A 74 -0.69 11.30 -9.26
CA VAL A 74 -0.80 10.30 -8.19
C VAL A 74 -1.36 10.96 -6.95
N SER A 75 -2.45 10.40 -6.42
CA SER A 75 -3.10 10.82 -5.18
C SER A 75 -2.79 9.88 -4.02
N GLY A 76 -2.45 8.62 -4.32
CA GLY A 76 -2.14 7.62 -3.31
C GLY A 76 -1.10 6.60 -3.78
N VAL A 77 -0.35 6.08 -2.82
CA VAL A 77 0.63 5.01 -3.03
C VAL A 77 0.36 3.90 -2.04
N ILE A 78 0.23 2.66 -2.50
CA ILE A 78 0.09 1.49 -1.61
C ILE A 78 1.49 0.97 -1.30
N LEU A 79 1.82 0.81 -0.02
CA LEU A 79 3.12 0.37 0.46
C LEU A 79 3.06 -1.05 1.03
N PHE A 80 4.20 -1.73 0.95
CA PHE A 80 4.45 -2.92 1.75
C PHE A 80 4.98 -2.54 3.14
N HIS A 81 4.79 -3.41 4.14
CA HIS A 81 5.17 -3.15 5.53
C HIS A 81 6.63 -2.69 5.69
N GLU A 82 7.56 -3.31 4.95
CA GLU A 82 8.98 -2.93 4.96
C GLU A 82 9.18 -1.45 4.56
N THR A 83 8.56 -1.03 3.46
CA THR A 83 8.70 0.33 2.90
C THR A 83 8.11 1.42 3.81
N LEU A 84 7.09 1.09 4.60
CA LEU A 84 6.45 2.03 5.52
C LEU A 84 7.44 2.60 6.56
N TYR A 85 8.44 1.81 6.95
CA TYR A 85 9.44 2.19 7.97
C TYR A 85 10.81 2.54 7.41
N GLN A 86 11.00 2.40 6.08
CA GLN A 86 12.24 2.73 5.41
C GLN A 86 12.46 4.25 5.32
N LYS A 87 13.74 4.62 5.17
CA LYS A 87 14.21 6.00 5.01
C LYS A 87 14.96 6.15 3.68
N GLY A 88 14.92 7.35 3.11
CA GLY A 88 15.75 7.71 1.97
C GLY A 88 17.21 7.94 2.36
N ASP A 89 18.04 8.19 1.35
CA ASP A 89 19.49 8.43 1.54
C ASP A 89 19.77 9.67 2.43
N ASP A 90 18.85 10.64 2.42
CA ASP A 90 18.87 11.85 3.26
C ASP A 90 18.38 11.61 4.70
N GLY A 91 18.01 10.36 5.02
CA GLY A 91 17.43 9.97 6.31
C GLY A 91 15.94 10.30 6.45
N THR A 92 15.30 10.90 5.44
CA THR A 92 13.87 11.22 5.47
C THR A 92 13.04 9.93 5.35
N PRO A 93 12.06 9.66 6.23
CA PRO A 93 11.14 8.54 6.07
C PRO A 93 10.45 8.59 4.70
N LEU A 94 10.37 7.47 3.99
CA LEU A 94 9.79 7.42 2.65
C LEU A 94 8.34 7.91 2.62
N VAL A 95 7.57 7.63 3.68
CA VAL A 95 6.21 8.16 3.87
C VAL A 95 6.14 9.69 3.91
N LYS A 96 7.18 10.36 4.43
CA LYS A 96 7.23 11.83 4.45
C LYS A 96 7.50 12.41 3.07
N LEU A 97 8.24 11.71 2.21
CA LEU A 97 8.43 12.13 0.81
C LEU A 97 7.08 12.19 0.07
N LEU A 98 6.22 11.21 0.30
CA LEU A 98 4.86 11.18 -0.23
C LEU A 98 3.98 12.28 0.36
N ALA A 99 3.99 12.43 1.69
CA ALA A 99 3.22 13.45 2.38
C ALA A 99 3.59 14.88 1.94
N ASN A 100 4.88 15.16 1.73
CA ASN A 100 5.37 16.45 1.23
C ASN A 100 4.88 16.78 -0.19
N LYS A 101 4.52 15.76 -0.98
CA LYS A 101 3.91 15.89 -2.30
C LYS A 101 2.36 15.85 -2.25
N GLY A 102 1.76 15.81 -1.06
CA GLY A 102 0.32 15.67 -0.90
C GLY A 102 -0.23 14.31 -1.38
N ILE A 103 0.62 13.28 -1.41
CA ILE A 103 0.26 11.90 -1.80
C ILE A 103 -0.06 11.09 -0.55
N LEU A 104 -1.21 10.42 -0.54
CA LEU A 104 -1.65 9.58 0.57
C LEU A 104 -0.89 8.25 0.60
N ALA A 105 -0.37 7.88 1.77
CA ALA A 105 0.23 6.57 1.98
C ALA A 105 -0.84 5.54 2.38
N GLY A 106 -1.00 4.49 1.59
CA GLY A 106 -1.79 3.29 1.88
C GLY A 106 -0.87 2.13 2.30
N ILE A 107 -1.45 1.13 2.96
CA ILE A 107 -0.71 -0.05 3.45
C ILE A 107 -1.43 -1.33 3.03
N LYS A 108 -0.66 -2.28 2.49
CA LYS A 108 -1.14 -3.65 2.29
C LYS A 108 -1.22 -4.38 3.62
N VAL A 109 -2.39 -4.94 3.92
CA VAL A 109 -2.69 -5.58 5.21
C VAL A 109 -3.03 -7.06 5.11
N ASP A 110 -3.25 -7.59 3.90
CA ASP A 110 -3.43 -9.03 3.73
C ASP A 110 -2.11 -9.78 4.00
N LYS A 111 -2.22 -11.06 4.34
CA LYS A 111 -1.09 -11.97 4.56
C LYS A 111 -1.02 -13.03 3.45
N GLY A 112 -1.47 -12.69 2.25
CA GLY A 112 -1.55 -13.60 1.11
C GLY A 112 -2.80 -14.49 1.08
N VAL A 113 -2.80 -15.42 0.14
CA VAL A 113 -3.91 -16.34 -0.13
C VAL A 113 -3.60 -17.76 0.37
N VAL A 114 -4.64 -18.51 0.70
CA VAL A 114 -4.59 -19.94 1.06
C VAL A 114 -5.68 -20.68 0.30
N ASP A 115 -5.44 -21.96 0.02
CA ASP A 115 -6.38 -22.79 -0.73
C ASP A 115 -7.71 -22.94 0.02
N LEU A 116 -8.82 -22.80 -0.71
CA LEU A 116 -10.15 -23.03 -0.17
C LEU A 116 -10.46 -24.52 -0.27
N MET A 117 -10.38 -25.22 0.87
CA MET A 117 -10.60 -26.67 0.95
C MET A 117 -11.94 -27.07 0.31
N GLY A 118 -11.90 -28.02 -0.62
CA GLY A 118 -13.08 -28.53 -1.33
C GLY A 118 -13.49 -27.74 -2.57
N SER A 119 -12.73 -26.70 -2.94
CA SER A 119 -12.88 -26.00 -4.22
C SER A 119 -11.90 -26.50 -5.28
N GLU A 120 -12.17 -26.19 -6.56
CA GLU A 120 -11.27 -26.48 -7.67
C GLU A 120 -10.30 -25.32 -7.93
N GLY A 121 -9.25 -25.25 -7.11
CA GLY A 121 -8.19 -24.24 -7.27
C GLY A 121 -8.60 -22.82 -6.89
N GLU A 122 -9.68 -22.65 -6.14
CA GLU A 122 -10.04 -21.35 -5.56
C GLU A 122 -9.25 -21.08 -4.28
N CYS A 123 -9.01 -19.81 -4.00
CA CYS A 123 -8.28 -19.38 -2.81
C CYS A 123 -9.10 -18.37 -1.99
N THR A 124 -8.82 -18.32 -0.70
CA THR A 124 -9.28 -17.25 0.21
C THR A 124 -8.10 -16.43 0.72
N THR A 125 -8.35 -15.22 1.21
CA THR A 125 -7.31 -14.30 1.70
C THR A 125 -7.24 -14.30 3.23
N GLN A 126 -6.04 -14.42 3.79
CA GLN A 126 -5.79 -14.36 5.23
C GLN A 126 -5.28 -12.97 5.67
N GLY A 127 -5.34 -12.68 6.98
CA GLY A 127 -4.81 -11.42 7.53
C GLY A 127 -5.68 -10.74 8.58
N LYS A 128 -6.93 -11.20 8.77
CA LYS A 128 -7.75 -10.77 9.91
C LYS A 128 -7.07 -11.18 11.21
N PHE A 129 -7.04 -10.28 12.19
CA PHE A 129 -6.62 -10.59 13.55
C PHE A 129 -7.67 -11.54 14.16
N VAL A 130 -7.47 -12.84 14.01
CA VAL A 130 -8.24 -13.83 14.76
C VAL A 130 -7.37 -14.14 15.98
N SER A 131 -7.72 -13.56 17.13
CA SER A 131 -7.26 -14.10 18.41
C SER A 131 -7.71 -15.56 18.42
N ALA A 132 -6.80 -16.49 18.21
CA ALA A 132 -7.05 -17.89 18.55
C ALA A 132 -7.30 -17.92 20.05
N ARG A 133 -8.58 -17.97 20.43
CA ARG A 133 -8.99 -18.48 21.73
C ARG A 133 -9.14 -19.98 21.60
#